data_AF-A0A7X5CBE8-F1
#
_entry.id   AF-A0A7X5CBE8-F1
#
_cell.length_a   1.000
_cell.length_b   1.000
_cell.length_c   1.000
_cell.angle_alpha   90.00
_cell.angle_beta   90.00
_cell.angle_gamma   90.00
#
_symmetry.space_group_name_H-M   'P 1'
#
loop_
_entity.id
_entity.type
_entity.pdbx_description
1 polymer ?
#
loop_
_entity_poly.entity_id
_entity_poly.type
_entity_poly.pdbx_seq_one_letter_code
_entity_poly.pdbx_strand_id
1 'polypeptide(L)' 'MSLDKSITHGKERRKPYRGAKAIDRTCRNHGGCEWCRGNRTHKNDKRELRANYSLKEWENENSRYD' A
#
# COMPACT_ATOMS: atom_id res chain seq x y z
N MET A 1 -12.26 23.36 13.47
CA MET A 1 -11.36 23.85 12.41
C MET A 1 -11.48 22.93 11.21
N SER A 2 -11.87 23.44 10.05
CA SER A 2 -11.90 22.62 8.82
C SER A 2 -10.46 22.29 8.37
N LEU A 3 -10.25 21.07 7.86
CA LEU A 3 -8.95 20.57 7.40
C LEU A 3 -8.28 21.54 6.41
N ASP A 4 -9.06 22.13 5.51
CA ASP A 4 -8.57 23.08 4.50
C ASP A 4 -7.98 24.34 5.12
N LYS A 5 -8.62 24.90 6.16
CA LYS A 5 -8.11 26.09 6.86
C LYS A 5 -6.76 25.79 7.52
N SER A 6 -6.62 24.61 8.12
CA SER A 6 -5.36 24.19 8.74
C SER A 6 -4.24 23.98 7.70
N ILE A 7 -4.59 23.52 6.49
CA ILE A 7 -3.62 23.37 5.39
C ILE A 7 -3.17 24.73 4.87
N THR A 8 -4.08 25.68 4.63
CA THR A 8 -3.75 27.04 4.16
C THR A 8 -2.79 27.76 5.11
N HIS A 9 -2.94 27.54 6.41
CA HIS A 9 -2.06 28.13 7.43
C HIS A 9 -0.86 27.25 7.80
N GLY A 10 -0.55 26.21 7.03
CA GLY A 10 0.64 25.35 7.21
C GLY A 10 0.63 24.48 8.47
N LYS A 11 -0.49 24.40 9.20
CA LYS A 11 -0.66 23.60 10.42
C LYS A 11 -0.98 22.13 10.13
N GLU A 12 -1.33 21.81 8.89
CA GLU A 12 -1.66 20.47 8.43
C GLU A 12 -0.83 20.13 7.19
N ARG A 13 -0.17 18.97 7.21
CA ARG A 13 0.72 18.49 6.13
C ARG A 13 0.04 17.45 5.24
N ARG A 14 -1.12 16.92 5.65
CA ARG A 14 -1.91 15.99 4.84
C ARG A 14 -2.45 16.71 3.60
N LYS A 15 -2.42 16.02 2.45
CA LYS A 15 -3.06 16.53 1.22
C LYS A 15 -4.58 16.53 1.40
N PRO A 16 -5.29 17.57 0.94
CA PRO A 16 -6.74 17.63 1.01
C PRO A 16 -7.37 16.53 0.15
N TYR A 17 -8.57 16.10 0.52
CA TYR A 17 -9.29 15.09 -0.25
C TYR A 17 -9.81 15.69 -1.56
N ARG A 18 -9.32 15.15 -2.68
CA ARG A 18 -9.74 15.51 -4.04
C ARG A 18 -9.98 14.22 -4.83
N GLY A 19 -10.78 14.31 -5.90
CA GLY A 19 -11.14 13.16 -6.75
C GLY A 19 -11.84 12.04 -5.96
N ALA A 20 -11.48 10.78 -6.24
CA ALA A 20 -12.09 9.61 -5.62
C ALA A 20 -12.06 9.62 -4.07
N LYS A 21 -11.05 10.24 -3.45
CA LYS A 21 -10.93 10.33 -1.97
C LYS A 21 -11.97 11.24 -1.31
N ALA A 22 -12.52 12.18 -2.09
CA ALA A 22 -13.58 13.08 -1.63
C ALA A 22 -14.94 12.38 -1.67
N ILE A 23 -15.15 11.52 -2.66
CA ILE A 23 -16.41 10.82 -2.93
C ILE A 23 -16.53 9.58 -2.05
N ASP A 24 -15.48 8.75 -2.02
CA ASP A 24 -15.47 7.49 -1.29
C ASP A 24 -14.46 7.51 -0.13
N ARG A 25 -14.97 7.20 1.07
CA ARG A 25 -14.15 7.06 2.28
C ARG A 25 -13.15 5.92 2.19
N THR A 26 -13.42 4.86 1.43
CA THR A 26 -12.49 3.72 1.28
C THR A 26 -11.26 4.08 0.44
N CYS A 27 -11.39 5.06 -0.45
CA CYS A 27 -10.29 5.55 -1.29
C CYS A 27 -9.33 6.50 -0.54
N ARG A 28 -9.67 6.95 0.66
CA ARG A 28 -8.81 7.80 1.49
C ARG A 28 -7.51 7.09 1.87
N ASN A 29 -6.53 7.84 2.36
CA ASN A 29 -5.26 7.27 2.82
C ASN A 29 -5.54 6.20 3.89
N HIS A 30 -4.93 5.02 3.74
CA HIS A 30 -5.17 3.83 4.56
C HIS A 30 -6.61 3.28 4.57
N GLY A 31 -7.48 3.75 3.67
CA GLY A 31 -8.80 3.18 3.47
C GLY A 31 -8.75 1.81 2.78
N GLY A 32 -9.92 1.15 2.72
CA GLY A 32 -10.10 -0.23 2.29
C GLY A 32 -10.22 -0.47 0.78
N CYS A 33 -10.14 0.55 -0.08
CA CYS A 33 -10.20 0.36 -1.53
C CYS A 33 -9.08 -0.58 -2.00
N GLU A 34 -9.43 -1.71 -2.62
CA GLU A 34 -8.50 -2.75 -3.05
C GLU A 34 -7.48 -2.24 -4.07
N TRP A 35 -7.93 -1.50 -5.08
CA TRP A 35 -7.05 -0.87 -6.06
C TRP A 35 -6.03 0.06 -5.40
N CYS A 36 -6.49 0.90 -4.48
CA CYS A 36 -5.62 1.81 -3.74
C CYS A 36 -4.66 1.04 -2.81
N ARG A 37 -5.11 -0.06 -2.20
CA ARG A 37 -4.28 -0.93 -1.35
C ARG A 37 -3.18 -1.57 -2.17
N GLY A 38 -3.50 -2.22 -3.28
CA GLY A 38 -2.52 -2.87 -4.16
C GLY A 38 -1.44 -1.90 -4.64
N ASN A 39 -1.81 -0.67 -5.02
CA ASN A 39 -0.82 0.35 -5.39
C ASN A 39 0.12 0.74 -4.23
N ARG A 40 -0.35 0.73 -2.99
CA ARG A 40 0.48 1.02 -1.80
C ARG A 40 1.39 -0.16 -1.43
N THR A 41 0.94 -1.40 -1.64
CA THR A 41 1.66 -2.62 -1.23
C THR A 41 2.51 -3.24 -2.33
N HIS A 42 2.33 -2.86 -3.59
CA HIS A 42 2.97 -3.48 -4.76
C HIS A 42 4.48 -3.73 -4.62
N LYS A 43 5.24 -2.80 -3.99
CA LYS A 43 6.68 -3.01 -3.76
C LYS A 43 6.96 -4.14 -2.77
N ASN A 44 6.14 -4.26 -1.73
CA ASN A 44 6.24 -5.34 -0.74
C ASN A 44 5.77 -6.66 -1.35
N ASP A 45 4.65 -6.65 -2.06
CA ASP A 45 4.11 -7.84 -2.73
C ASP A 45 5.17 -8.43 -3.69
N LYS A 46 5.87 -7.57 -4.46
CA LYS A 46 7.00 -8.00 -5.30
C LYS A 46 8.19 -8.54 -4.52
N ARG A 47 8.46 -8.03 -3.32
CA ARG A 47 9.55 -8.51 -2.46
C ARG A 47 9.22 -9.89 -1.89
N GLU A 48 8.00 -10.05 -1.37
CA GLU A 48 7.51 -11.32 -0.84
C GLU A 48 7.49 -12.39 -1.93
N LEU A 49 7.00 -12.06 -3.13
CA LEU A 49 6.97 -12.99 -4.25
C LEU A 49 8.38 -13.49 -4.63
N ARG A 50 9.39 -12.61 -4.62
CA ARG A 50 10.79 -13.02 -4.84
C ARG A 50 11.32 -13.91 -3.73
N ALA A 51 11.07 -13.54 -2.47
CA ALA A 51 11.53 -14.33 -1.32
C ALA A 51 10.91 -15.74 -1.34
N ASN A 52 9.61 -15.84 -1.62
CA ASN A 52 8.90 -17.11 -1.74
C ASN A 52 9.46 -17.97 -2.87
N TYR A 53 9.82 -17.35 -4.00
CA TYR A 53 10.43 -18.07 -5.11
C TYR A 53 11.80 -18.65 -4.72
N SER A 54 12.67 -17.85 -4.08
CA SER A 54 13.97 -18.32 -3.59
C SER A 54 13.85 -19.43 -2.53
N LEU A 55 12.88 -19.33 -1.62
CA LEU A 55 12.61 -20.40 -0.64
C LEU A 55 12.20 -21.69 -1.33
N LYS A 56 11.31 -21.59 -2.32
CA LYS A 56 10.84 -22.76 -3.08
C LYS A 56 11.97 -23.42 -3.87
N GLU A 57 12.88 -22.65 -4.45
CA GLU A 57 14.08 -23.19 -5.12
C GLU A 57 14.94 -23.99 -4.13
N TRP A 58 15.22 -23.43 -2.96
CA TRP A 58 15.98 -24.09 -1.90
C TRP A 58 15.30 -25.38 -1.39
N GLU A 59 13.98 -25.35 -1.18
CA GLU A 59 13.21 -26.54 -0.76
C GLU A 59 13.28 -27.66 -1.79
N ASN A 60 13.13 -27.33 -3.08
CA ASN A 60 13.22 -28.31 -4.15
C ASN A 60 14.63 -28.91 -4.28
N GLU A 61 15.66 -28.10 -4.11
CA GLU A 61 17.05 -28.57 -4.14
C GLU A 61 17.31 -29.56 -2.99
N ASN A 62 16.90 -29.24 -1.76
CA ASN A 62 17.09 -30.14 -0.62
C ASN A 62 16.25 -31.42 -0.73
N SER A 63 15.00 -31.32 -1.18
CA SER A 63 14.15 -32.49 -1.41
C SER A 63 14.69 -33.44 -2.49
N ARG A 64 15.67 -33.02 -3.31
CA ARG A 64 16.28 -33.85 -4.35
C ARG A 64 17.41 -34.74 -3.81
N TYR A 65 17.94 -34.43 -2.63
CA TYR A 65 19.06 -35.17 -2.01
C TYR A 65 18.64 -36.05 -0.82
N ASP A 66 17.39 -35.95 -0.38
CA ASP A 66 16.72 -36.91 0.52
C ASP A 66 16.02 -38.03 -0.27
#